data_AF-A0A662UR91-F1
#
_entry.id   AF-A0A662UR91-F1
#
_cell.length_a   1.000
_cell.length_b   1.000
_cell.length_c   1.000
_cell.angle_alpha   90.00
_cell.angle_beta   90.00
_cell.angle_gamma   90.00
#
_symmetry.space_group_name_H-M   'P 1'
#
loop_
_entity.id
_entity.type
_entity.pdbx_description
1 polymer ?
#
loop_
_entity_poly.entity_id
_entity_poly.type
_entity_poly.pdbx_seq_one_letter_code
_entity_poly.pdbx_strand_id
1 'polypeptide(L)'
;MSKEKLRDKVEIVKSILGELHRGASVDELKEKFREVLSTVSPFEIPLIEQQLISECVEVEEILKLCDLHVALFRETSRSTS
;
A
#
# COMPACT_ATOMS: atom_id res chain seq x y z
N MET A 1 -18.28 10.30 -5.87
CA MET A 1 -17.47 9.68 -4.80
C MET A 1 -16.80 10.78 -4.01
N SER A 2 -17.02 10.84 -2.70
CA SER A 2 -16.53 11.94 -1.86
C SER A 2 -15.01 11.84 -1.65
N LYS A 3 -14.30 12.95 -1.85
CA LYS A 3 -12.84 13.07 -1.66
C LYS A 3 -12.35 12.63 -0.27
N GLU A 4 -13.24 12.67 0.72
CA GLU A 4 -12.98 12.28 2.11
C GLU A 4 -12.52 10.81 2.23
N LYS A 5 -13.24 9.89 1.59
CA LYS A 5 -12.95 8.44 1.67
C LYS A 5 -11.62 8.03 1.03
N LEU A 6 -11.06 8.88 0.16
CA LEU A 6 -9.74 8.66 -0.45
C LEU A 6 -8.63 9.09 0.52
N ARG A 7 -8.83 10.16 1.30
CA ARG A 7 -7.84 10.61 2.29
C ARG A 7 -7.68 9.60 3.42
N ASP A 8 -8.76 8.98 3.89
CA ASP A 8 -8.69 7.90 4.88
C ASP A 8 -7.81 6.74 4.40
N LYS A 9 -7.94 6.36 3.12
CA LYS A 9 -7.12 5.31 2.51
C LYS A 9 -5.65 5.71 2.41
N VAL A 10 -5.38 6.95 2.02
CA VAL A 10 -4.00 7.49 1.94
C VAL A 10 -3.34 7.46 3.32
N GLU A 11 -4.04 7.90 4.36
CA GLU A 11 -3.53 7.91 5.74
C GLU A 11 -3.22 6.49 6.25
N ILE A 12 -4.07 5.51 5.92
CA ILE A 12 -3.81 4.10 6.25
C ILE A 12 -2.56 3.60 5.53
N VAL A 13 -2.46 3.80 4.21
CA VAL A 13 -1.29 3.37 3.42
C VAL A 13 -0.01 4.02 3.94
N LYS A 14 -0.07 5.31 4.29
CA LYS A 14 1.03 6.07 4.89
C LYS A 14 1.43 5.55 6.27
N SER A 15 0.47 5.16 7.09
CA SER A 15 0.73 4.56 8.40
C SER A 15 1.52 3.26 8.26
N ILE A 16 1.13 2.41 7.31
CA ILE A 16 1.81 1.13 7.07
C ILE A 16 3.19 1.34 6.44
N LEU A 17 3.35 2.33 5.57
CA LEU A 17 4.66 2.81 5.10
C LEU A 17 5.58 3.17 6.27
N GLY A 18 5.06 3.91 7.24
CA GLY A 18 5.79 4.27 8.45
C GLY A 18 6.16 3.04 9.31
N GLU A 19 5.30 2.01 9.37
CA GLU A 19 5.62 0.75 10.05
C GLU A 19 6.71 -0.04 9.32
N LEU A 20 6.65 -0.11 7.98
CA LEU A 20 7.69 -0.71 7.13
C LEU A 20 9.05 -0.04 7.34
N HIS A 21 9.07 1.29 7.40
CA HIS A 21 10.29 2.07 7.62
C HIS A 21 10.90 1.88 9.01
N ARG A 22 10.07 1.55 10.02
CA ARG A 22 10.52 1.22 11.38
C ARG A 22 11.14 -0.18 11.50
N GLY A 23 11.17 -0.95 10.41
CA GLY A 23 11.73 -2.30 10.38
C GLY A 23 10.74 -3.38 10.79
N ALA A 24 9.43 -3.12 10.67
CA ALA A 24 8.44 -4.18 10.86
C ALA A 24 8.63 -5.29 9.81
N SER A 25 8.40 -6.53 10.23
CA SER A 25 8.59 -7.70 9.39
C SER A 25 7.65 -7.65 8.19
N VAL A 26 8.18 -7.92 6.99
CA VAL A 26 7.39 -7.99 5.75
C VAL A 26 6.18 -8.91 5.91
N ASP A 27 6.32 -10.00 6.67
CA ASP A 27 5.25 -11.00 6.90
C ASP A 27 4.08 -10.45 7.73
N GLU A 28 4.36 -9.71 8.81
CA GLU A 28 3.32 -9.06 9.62
C GLU A 28 2.63 -7.93 8.86
N LEU A 29 3.41 -7.21 8.06
CA LEU A 29 2.88 -6.14 7.22
C LEU A 29 2.05 -6.70 6.08
N LYS A 30 2.40 -7.85 5.50
CA LYS A 30 1.69 -8.47 4.38
C LYS A 30 0.20 -8.68 4.69
N GLU A 31 -0.16 -9.21 5.86
CA GLU A 31 -1.56 -9.43 6.23
C GLU A 31 -2.34 -8.11 6.31
N LYS A 32 -1.80 -7.13 7.05
CA LYS A 32 -2.37 -5.77 7.14
C LYS A 32 -2.47 -5.11 5.77
N PHE A 33 -1.41 -5.22 4.95
CA PHE A 33 -1.35 -4.65 3.61
C PHE A 33 -2.41 -5.26 2.71
N ARG A 34 -2.65 -6.57 2.81
CA ARG A 34 -3.64 -7.29 2.02
C ARG A 34 -5.07 -6.87 2.38
N GLU A 35 -5.38 -6.74 3.66
CA GLU A 35 -6.69 -6.23 4.09
C GLU A 35 -6.93 -4.81 3.56
N VAL A 36 -5.93 -3.94 3.68
CA VAL A 36 -6.03 -2.55 3.22
C VAL A 36 -6.12 -2.47 1.70
N LEU A 37 -5.26 -3.17 0.96
CA LEU A 37 -5.33 -3.25 -0.50
C LEU A 37 -6.65 -3.83 -0.99
N SER A 38 -7.29 -4.74 -0.25
CA SER A 38 -8.63 -5.24 -0.59
C SER A 38 -9.70 -4.14 -0.54
N THR A 39 -9.49 -3.11 0.28
CA THR A 39 -10.37 -1.93 0.37
C THR A 39 -10.01 -0.80 -0.60
N VAL A 40 -8.81 -0.86 -1.21
CA VAL A 40 -8.29 0.11 -2.17
C VAL A 40 -8.46 -0.44 -3.58
N SER A 41 -9.23 0.25 -4.42
CA SER A 41 -9.36 -0.15 -5.82
C SER A 41 -8.04 0.06 -6.57
N PRO A 42 -7.68 -0.78 -7.55
CA PRO A 42 -6.50 -0.56 -8.40
C PRO A 42 -6.45 0.83 -9.04
N PHE A 43 -7.63 1.41 -9.33
CA PHE A 43 -7.75 2.77 -9.87
C PHE A 43 -7.45 3.88 -8.85
N GLU A 44 -7.51 3.57 -7.55
CA GLU A 44 -7.21 4.50 -6.46
C GLU A 44 -5.71 4.49 -6.10
N ILE A 45 -4.95 3.45 -6.46
CA ILE A 45 -3.51 3.36 -6.16
C ILE A 45 -2.72 4.54 -6.75
N PRO A 46 -2.85 4.89 -8.05
CA PRO A 46 -2.11 6.03 -8.62
C PRO A 46 -2.48 7.37 -7.97
N LEU A 47 -3.74 7.50 -7.51
CA LEU A 47 -4.22 8.69 -6.81
C LEU A 47 -3.65 8.79 -5.38
N ILE A 48 -3.43 7.64 -4.74
CA ILE A 48 -2.78 7.55 -3.43
C ILE A 48 -1.29 7.87 -3.58
N GLU A 49 -0.60 7.28 -4.57
CA GLU A 49 0.81 7.56 -4.86
C GLU A 49 1.06 9.05 -5.14
N GLN A 50 0.23 9.68 -5.98
CA GLN A 50 0.33 11.13 -6.21
C GLN A 50 0.17 11.97 -4.94
N GLN A 51 -0.76 11.58 -4.05
CA GLN A 51 -0.91 12.28 -2.78
C GLN A 51 0.31 12.08 -1.88
N LEU A 52 0.86 10.87 -1.79
CA LEU A 52 2.07 10.59 -1.01
C LEU A 52 3.27 11.39 -1.51
N ILE A 53 3.48 11.48 -2.84
CA ILE A 53 4.51 12.33 -3.44
C ILE A 53 4.29 13.80 -3.06
N SER A 54 3.04 14.27 -3.13
CA SER A 54 2.69 15.65 -2.78
C SER A 54 2.88 15.96 -1.29
N GLU A 55 2.87 14.95 -0.43
CA GLU A 55 3.15 15.06 1.01
C GLU A 55 4.63 14.84 1.37
N CYS A 56 5.53 14.86 0.38
CA CYS A 56 6.97 14.64 0.54
C CYS A 56 7.35 13.23 1.04
N VAL A 57 6.53 12.21 0.75
CA VAL A 57 7.00 10.83 0.86
C VAL A 57 8.00 10.56 -0.27
N GLU A 58 9.16 10.01 0.07
CA GLU A 58 10.17 9.71 -0.94
C GLU A 58 9.68 8.68 -1.95
N VAL A 59 10.00 8.92 -3.23
CA VAL A 59 9.62 8.02 -4.33
C VAL A 59 10.15 6.60 -4.08
N GLU A 60 11.31 6.47 -3.44
CA GLU A 60 11.93 5.18 -3.11
C GLU A 60 11.07 4.35 -2.15
N GLU A 61 10.37 4.99 -1.22
CA GLU A 61 9.45 4.35 -0.29
C GLU A 61 8.15 3.90 -0.99
N ILE A 62 7.67 4.72 -1.92
CA ILE A 62 6.52 4.38 -2.75
C ILE A 62 6.85 3.18 -3.66
N LEU A 63 8.07 3.12 -4.19
CA LEU A 63 8.54 1.98 -5.00
C LEU A 63 8.61 0.69 -4.18
N LYS A 64 9.09 0.73 -2.93
CA LYS A 64 9.09 -0.44 -2.03
C LYS A 64 7.67 -0.96 -1.78
N LEU A 65 6.70 -0.05 -1.62
CA LEU A 65 5.30 -0.45 -1.53
C LEU A 65 4.78 -1.10 -2.80
N CYS A 66 5.11 -0.50 -3.96
CA CYS A 66 4.68 -1.03 -5.25
C CYS A 66 5.19 -2.47 -5.45
N ASP A 67 6.45 -2.73 -5.07
CA ASP A 67 7.07 -4.06 -5.10
C ASP A 67 6.38 -5.04 -4.13
N LEU A 68 6.10 -4.62 -2.89
CA LEU A 68 5.38 -5.43 -1.90
C LEU A 68 3.95 -5.78 -2.36
N HIS A 69 3.23 -4.81 -2.93
CA HIS A 69 1.92 -5.00 -3.52
C HIS A 69 1.96 -6.03 -4.65
N VAL A 70 2.93 -5.92 -5.58
CA VAL A 70 3.07 -6.86 -6.70
C VAL A 70 3.46 -8.24 -6.19
N ALA A 71 4.35 -8.34 -5.20
CA ALA A 71 4.75 -9.61 -4.58
C ALA A 71 3.55 -10.30 -3.91
N LEU A 72 2.77 -9.56 -3.12
CA LEU A 72 1.52 -10.02 -2.50
C LEU A 72 0.52 -10.53 -3.55
N PHE A 73 0.32 -9.76 -4.63
CA PHE A 73 -0.59 -10.14 -5.70
C PHE A 73 -0.13 -11.43 -6.39
N ARG A 74 1.16 -11.53 -6.71
CA ARG A 74 1.77 -12.71 -7.36
C ARG A 74 1.69 -13.96 -6.49
N GLU A 75 1.83 -13.86 -5.17
CA GLU A 75 1.66 -15.00 -4.26
C GLU A 75 0.25 -15.60 -4.32
N THR A 76 -0.78 -14.77 -4.47
CA THR A 76 -2.16 -15.26 -4.65
C THR A 76 -2.36 -16.10 -5.91
N SER A 77 -1.48 -15.97 -6.91
CA SER A 77 -1.58 -16.68 -8.19
C SER A 77 -0.84 -18.03 -8.23
N ARG A 78 -0.22 -18.48 -7.12
CA ARG A 78 0.55 -19.75 -7.08
C ARG A 78 0.00 -20.83 -6.16
N SER A 79 -1.14 -20.62 -5.51
CA SER A 79 -1.83 -21.67 -4.73
C SER A 79 -2.87 -22.41 -5.59
N THR A 80 -2.40 -23.04 -6.66
CA THR A 80 -3.08 -24.15 -7.33
C THR A 80 -2.05 -25.20 -7.73
N SER A 81 -1.72 -26.06 -6.78
CA SER A 81 -1.30 -27.45 -7.01
C SER A 81 -1.99 -28.31 -5.96
#